data_AF-A0A7Y2J977-F1
#
_entry.id   AF-A0A7Y2J977-F1
#
_cell.length_a   1.000
_cell.length_b   1.000
_cell.length_c   1.000
_cell.angle_alpha   90.00
_cell.angle_beta   90.00
_cell.angle_gamma   90.00
#
_symmetry.space_group_name_H-M   'P 1'
#
loop_
_entity.id
_entity.type
_entity.pdbx_description
1 polymer ?
#
loop_
_entity_poly.entity_id
_entity_poly.type
_entity_poly.pdbx_seq_one_letter_code
_entity_poly.pdbx_strand_id
1 'polypeptide(L)'
;MEVQQFYYDNKIVKKFVYATILWGVVGTLVGLLLAFMFIFPNLTDGISWLSFGRLRPLHTNAVIFAFVGNATFAGIYYSSQRLLKARMFSDALSNINFWGWQLIIVGAALTLPFGFTTSKEYAELEWPFDIAIAAIWVVFGWNLIGTILKRRQRHLYVALWFYLATFITVAVLHIFNSLELPVSALKSYSVYAGVQDALVQWWYGHNAVAFFLTTPFLGLMYYFVPKAANRPVYSYRLSIVHFWSLIFIYIWAGPHHLLYTALPEWAQNLGVAFSVMLIMPSWGGMINGLLTLRGAWDKVRTDPVLKFMVVAITGYGMATFEGPMLSLKNVNAIGHFTDWIIGHVHVGALAWNG
;
A
#
# COMPACT_ATOMS: atom_id res chain seq x y z
N MET A 1 42.43 -4.93 -7.05
CA MET A 1 41.11 -4.73 -6.41
C MET A 1 40.77 -6.02 -5.68
N GLU A 2 40.74 -6.00 -4.35
CA GLU A 2 40.29 -7.16 -3.57
C GLU A 2 38.80 -7.45 -3.80
N VAL A 3 38.46 -8.73 -3.94
CA VAL A 3 37.07 -9.18 -4.06
C VAL A 3 36.40 -9.04 -2.69
N GLN A 4 35.61 -7.98 -2.51
CA GLN A 4 34.85 -7.78 -1.28
C GLN A 4 33.76 -8.85 -1.12
N GLN A 5 33.89 -9.69 -0.10
CA GLN A 5 32.86 -10.62 0.34
C GLN A 5 31.99 -9.96 1.42
N PHE A 6 30.68 -10.12 1.33
CA PHE A 6 29.75 -9.63 2.34
C PHE A 6 28.48 -10.49 2.38
N TYR A 7 27.82 -10.53 3.53
CA TYR A 7 26.57 -11.26 3.72
C TYR A 7 25.39 -10.29 3.73
N TYR A 8 24.27 -10.69 3.13
CA TYR A 8 23.01 -9.95 3.23
C TYR A 8 22.38 -10.10 4.61
N ASP A 9 21.68 -9.07 5.08
CA ASP A 9 20.86 -9.18 6.28
C ASP A 9 19.52 -9.84 5.94
N ASN A 10 19.46 -11.16 6.06
CA ASN A 10 18.21 -11.90 5.94
C ASN A 10 17.51 -12.09 7.31
N LYS A 11 18.14 -11.69 8.43
CA LYS A 11 17.51 -11.82 9.76
C LYS A 11 16.34 -10.85 9.85
N ILE A 12 16.54 -9.59 9.45
CA ILE A 12 15.46 -8.61 9.42
C ILE A 12 14.32 -9.02 8.48
N VAL A 13 14.66 -9.56 7.31
CA VAL A 13 13.65 -10.05 6.35
C VAL A 13 12.78 -11.12 6.99
N LYS A 14 13.37 -12.11 7.67
CA LYS A 14 12.61 -13.16 8.37
C LYS A 14 11.68 -12.59 9.42
N LYS A 15 12.11 -11.59 10.21
CA LYS A 15 11.27 -10.91 11.20
C LYS A 15 10.01 -10.32 10.55
N PHE A 16 10.20 -9.55 9.48
CA PHE A 16 9.07 -8.96 8.74
C PHE A 16 8.19 -10.04 8.09
N VAL A 17 8.74 -11.12 7.53
CA VAL A 17 7.92 -12.23 6.98
C VAL A 17 7.05 -12.89 8.06
N TYR A 18 7.60 -13.18 9.25
CA TYR A 18 6.80 -13.74 10.34
C TYR A 18 5.71 -12.77 10.81
N ALA A 19 6.02 -11.47 10.88
CA ALA A 19 5.04 -10.45 11.18
C ALA A 19 3.96 -10.33 10.10
N THR A 20 4.31 -10.41 8.81
CA THR A 20 3.36 -10.45 7.69
C THR A 20 2.37 -11.59 7.88
N ILE A 21 2.84 -12.82 8.13
CA ILE A 21 1.96 -13.98 8.31
C ILE A 21 1.03 -13.77 9.51
N LEU A 22 1.57 -13.33 10.65
CA LEU A 22 0.79 -13.08 11.86
C LEU A 22 -0.31 -12.05 11.62
N TRP A 23 0.05 -10.88 11.09
CA TRP A 23 -0.90 -9.79 10.89
C TRP A 23 -1.85 -10.04 9.72
N GLY A 24 -1.46 -10.83 8.73
CA GLY A 24 -2.37 -11.31 7.69
C GLY A 24 -3.50 -12.15 8.29
N VAL A 25 -3.15 -13.12 9.14
CA VAL A 25 -4.15 -13.93 9.85
C VAL A 25 -5.04 -13.05 10.74
N VAL A 26 -4.45 -12.17 11.56
CA VAL A 26 -5.22 -11.29 12.45
C VAL A 26 -6.16 -10.37 11.66
N GLY A 27 -5.64 -9.66 10.65
CA GLY A 27 -6.42 -8.71 9.85
C GLY A 27 -7.57 -9.39 9.12
N THR A 28 -7.33 -10.56 8.52
CA THR A 28 -8.38 -11.34 7.84
C THR A 28 -9.41 -11.91 8.83
N LEU A 29 -9.01 -12.35 10.03
CA LEU A 29 -9.96 -12.81 11.05
C LEU A 29 -10.87 -11.68 11.55
N VAL A 30 -10.34 -10.47 11.77
CA VAL A 30 -11.18 -9.32 12.13
C VAL A 30 -12.12 -8.96 10.97
N GLY A 31 -11.64 -9.01 9.72
CA GLY A 31 -12.47 -8.80 8.54
C GLY A 31 -13.61 -9.83 8.43
N LEU A 32 -13.31 -11.10 8.68
CA LEU A 32 -14.29 -12.18 8.71
C LEU A 32 -15.32 -11.99 9.82
N LEU A 33 -14.88 -11.58 11.01
CA LEU A 33 -15.78 -11.24 12.12
C LEU A 33 -16.75 -10.12 11.73
N LEU A 34 -16.24 -9.03 11.12
CA LEU A 34 -17.07 -7.93 10.62
C LEU A 34 -18.04 -8.39 9.53
N ALA A 35 -17.61 -9.26 8.63
CA ALA A 35 -18.48 -9.85 7.62
C ALA A 35 -19.64 -10.65 8.25
N PHE A 36 -19.35 -11.42 9.31
CA PHE A 36 -20.40 -12.12 10.07
C PHE A 36 -21.38 -11.18 10.76
N MET A 37 -20.95 -9.99 11.20
CA MET A 37 -21.85 -9.01 11.82
C MET A 37 -22.93 -8.48 10.86
N PHE A 38 -22.73 -8.53 9.54
CA PHE A 38 -23.80 -8.20 8.58
C PHE A 38 -24.93 -9.23 8.57
N ILE A 39 -24.65 -10.48 8.95
CA ILE A 39 -25.62 -11.58 9.03
C ILE A 39 -26.16 -11.73 10.46
N PHE A 40 -25.28 -11.58 11.44
CA PHE A 40 -25.53 -11.74 12.87
C PHE A 40 -25.14 -10.45 13.62
N PRO A 41 -25.95 -9.37 13.54
CA PRO A 41 -25.60 -8.06 14.08
C PRO A 41 -25.36 -8.06 15.60
N ASN A 42 -26.00 -8.98 16.32
CA ASN A 42 -25.95 -9.06 17.77
C ASN A 42 -24.77 -9.88 18.32
N LEU A 43 -23.85 -10.34 17.47
CA LEU A 43 -22.75 -11.25 17.84
C LEU A 43 -21.83 -10.69 18.95
N THR A 44 -21.75 -9.37 19.08
CA THR A 44 -20.87 -8.67 20.02
C THR A 44 -21.61 -7.70 20.95
N ASP A 45 -22.93 -7.87 21.08
CA ASP A 45 -23.78 -7.01 21.89
C ASP A 45 -23.29 -6.92 23.35
N GLY A 46 -23.38 -5.72 23.92
CA GLY A 46 -22.91 -5.42 25.27
C GLY A 46 -21.40 -5.18 25.40
N ILE A 47 -20.60 -5.35 24.34
CA ILE A 47 -19.15 -5.13 24.37
C ILE A 47 -18.77 -3.99 23.41
N SER A 48 -18.68 -2.76 23.94
CA SER A 48 -18.52 -1.55 23.12
C SER A 48 -17.27 -1.55 22.23
N TRP A 49 -16.16 -2.12 22.69
CA TRP A 49 -14.91 -2.20 21.93
C TRP A 49 -14.91 -3.26 20.83
N LEU A 50 -15.91 -4.14 20.79
CA LEU A 50 -16.11 -5.11 19.71
C LEU A 50 -17.20 -4.68 18.72
N SER A 51 -17.75 -3.47 18.85
CA SER A 51 -18.74 -2.96 17.90
C SER A 51 -18.15 -2.80 16.48
N PHE A 52 -19.01 -3.00 15.46
CA PHE A 52 -18.63 -2.88 14.05
C PHE A 52 -17.89 -1.57 13.74
N GLY A 53 -18.41 -0.44 14.24
CA GLY A 53 -17.83 0.89 13.99
C GLY A 53 -16.41 1.06 14.51
N ARG A 54 -16.01 0.32 15.56
CA ARG A 54 -14.64 0.37 16.12
C ARG A 54 -13.73 -0.70 15.54
N LEU A 55 -14.28 -1.87 15.22
CA LEU A 55 -13.51 -2.96 14.61
C LEU A 55 -13.24 -2.73 13.11
N ARG A 56 -14.08 -1.99 12.38
CA ARG A 56 -13.84 -1.64 10.97
C ARG A 56 -12.49 -0.94 10.75
N PRO A 57 -12.17 0.19 11.42
CA PRO A 57 -10.86 0.82 11.24
C PRO A 57 -9.71 -0.06 11.75
N LEU A 58 -9.93 -0.93 12.75
CA LEU A 58 -8.93 -1.92 13.16
C LEU A 58 -8.63 -2.92 12.04
N HIS A 59 -9.66 -3.48 11.40
CA HIS A 59 -9.49 -4.37 10.24
C HIS A 59 -8.71 -3.67 9.13
N THR A 60 -9.13 -2.46 8.75
CA THR A 60 -8.47 -1.65 7.72
C THR A 60 -6.98 -1.46 8.03
N ASN A 61 -6.65 -1.00 9.24
CA ASN A 61 -5.27 -0.76 9.66
C ASN A 61 -4.46 -2.06 9.76
N ALA A 62 -5.05 -3.15 10.26
CA ALA A 62 -4.40 -4.44 10.36
C ALA A 62 -4.10 -5.05 8.99
N VAL A 63 -5.00 -4.94 8.02
CA VAL A 63 -4.75 -5.49 6.67
C VAL A 63 -3.78 -4.60 5.88
N ILE A 64 -3.95 -3.29 5.92
CA ILE A 64 -3.12 -2.37 5.11
C ILE A 64 -1.76 -2.16 5.76
N PHE A 65 -1.70 -1.60 6.96
CA PHE A 65 -0.43 -1.19 7.56
C PHE A 65 0.29 -2.33 8.27
N ALA A 66 -0.44 -3.26 8.88
CA ALA A 66 0.19 -4.40 9.53
C ALA A 66 0.55 -5.51 8.54
N PHE A 67 -0.41 -6.13 7.86
CA PHE A 67 -0.14 -7.21 6.91
C PHE A 67 0.65 -6.71 5.70
N VAL A 68 0.06 -5.81 4.91
CA VAL A 68 0.68 -5.34 3.66
C VAL A 68 1.93 -4.48 3.92
N GLY A 69 1.95 -3.68 4.99
CA GLY A 69 3.14 -2.92 5.39
C GLY A 69 4.32 -3.82 5.76
N ASN A 70 4.10 -4.87 6.57
CA ASN A 70 5.17 -5.84 6.88
C ASN A 70 5.64 -6.57 5.61
N ALA A 71 4.71 -6.94 4.70
CA ALA A 71 5.06 -7.59 3.43
C ALA A 71 5.95 -6.69 2.55
N THR A 72 5.60 -5.40 2.50
CA THR A 72 6.37 -4.36 1.79
C THR A 72 7.78 -4.25 2.36
N PHE A 73 7.93 -4.11 3.67
CA PHE A 73 9.26 -4.05 4.29
C PHE A 73 10.08 -5.32 4.06
N ALA A 74 9.49 -6.50 4.24
CA ALA A 74 10.17 -7.77 3.97
C ALA A 74 10.71 -7.82 2.53
N GLY A 75 9.84 -7.52 1.56
CA GLY A 75 10.17 -7.57 0.15
C GLY A 75 11.20 -6.52 -0.27
N ILE A 76 11.10 -5.29 0.25
CA ILE A 76 12.09 -4.23 0.00
C ILE A 76 13.44 -4.58 0.62
N TYR A 77 13.49 -4.96 1.91
CA TYR A 77 14.75 -5.36 2.56
C TYR A 77 15.40 -6.57 1.88
N TYR A 78 14.62 -7.50 1.33
CA TYR A 78 15.15 -8.64 0.60
C TYR A 78 15.69 -8.26 -0.79
N SER A 79 14.86 -7.59 -1.60
CA SER A 79 15.14 -7.34 -3.01
C SER A 79 16.18 -6.24 -3.20
N SER A 80 16.13 -5.15 -2.42
CA SER A 80 17.05 -4.01 -2.56
C SER A 80 18.50 -4.42 -2.39
N GLN A 81 18.80 -5.24 -1.37
CA GLN A 81 20.15 -5.73 -1.12
C GLN A 81 20.75 -6.47 -2.33
N ARG A 82 19.93 -7.30 -2.99
CA ARG A 82 20.33 -8.11 -4.15
C ARG A 82 20.43 -7.29 -5.42
N LEU A 83 19.50 -6.36 -5.64
CA LEU A 83 19.50 -5.46 -6.79
C LEU A 83 20.67 -4.48 -6.74
N LEU A 84 20.99 -3.95 -5.56
CA LEU A 84 22.08 -3.01 -5.34
C LEU A 84 23.44 -3.70 -5.17
N LYS A 85 23.43 -5.02 -4.99
CA LYS A 85 24.59 -5.85 -4.59
C LYS A 85 25.31 -5.25 -3.39
N ALA A 86 24.54 -4.89 -2.36
CA ALA A 86 25.01 -4.29 -1.12
C ALA A 86 24.17 -4.77 0.06
N ARG A 87 24.79 -4.97 1.24
CA ARG A 87 24.03 -5.16 2.49
C ARG A 87 23.27 -3.87 2.82
N MET A 88 22.16 -3.95 3.55
CA MET A 88 21.48 -2.76 4.09
C MET A 88 22.45 -1.78 4.76
N PHE A 89 22.12 -0.50 4.72
CA PHE A 89 22.96 0.59 5.23
C PHE A 89 23.30 0.40 6.71
N SER A 90 22.28 0.17 7.54
CA SER A 90 22.44 -0.04 8.97
C SER A 90 21.47 -1.11 9.49
N ASP A 91 22.02 -2.16 10.11
CA ASP A 91 21.24 -3.19 10.80
C ASP A 91 20.47 -2.59 12.01
N ALA A 92 20.99 -1.53 12.64
CA ALA A 92 20.30 -0.84 13.73
C ALA A 92 19.03 -0.14 13.20
N LEU A 93 19.12 0.61 12.10
CA LEU A 93 17.96 1.26 11.48
C LEU A 93 16.93 0.22 11.00
N SER A 94 17.39 -0.92 10.48
CA SER A 94 16.53 -2.06 10.15
C SER A 94 15.72 -2.53 11.36
N ASN A 95 16.36 -2.71 12.51
CA ASN A 95 15.69 -3.15 13.74
C ASN A 95 14.79 -2.08 14.37
N ILE A 96 15.18 -0.80 14.31
CA ILE A 96 14.34 0.32 14.75
C ILE A 96 13.08 0.39 13.90
N ASN A 97 13.21 0.25 12.57
CA ASN A 97 12.05 0.17 11.69
C ASN A 97 11.13 -0.97 12.13
N PHE A 98 11.64 -2.20 12.22
CA PHE A 98 10.83 -3.35 12.60
C PHE A 98 10.10 -3.14 13.93
N TRP A 99 10.83 -2.90 15.02
CA TRP A 99 10.20 -2.79 16.34
C TRP A 99 9.30 -1.56 16.45
N GLY A 100 9.69 -0.43 15.86
CA GLY A 100 8.85 0.76 15.82
C GLY A 100 7.54 0.51 15.08
N TRP A 101 7.59 -0.17 13.93
CA TRP A 101 6.40 -0.54 13.18
C TRP A 101 5.51 -1.51 13.96
N GLN A 102 6.08 -2.52 14.61
CA GLN A 102 5.31 -3.45 15.45
C GLN A 102 4.64 -2.74 16.63
N LEU A 103 5.33 -1.79 17.27
CA LEU A 103 4.76 -1.00 18.38
C LEU A 103 3.59 -0.13 17.91
N ILE A 104 3.69 0.49 16.73
CA ILE A 104 2.59 1.26 16.13
C ILE A 104 1.38 0.36 15.87
N ILE A 105 1.59 -0.83 15.29
CA ILE A 105 0.51 -1.79 15.02
C ILE A 105 -0.16 -2.25 16.32
N VAL A 106 0.62 -2.60 17.34
CA VAL A 106 0.07 -2.97 18.65
C VAL A 106 -0.68 -1.80 19.27
N GLY A 107 -0.16 -0.58 19.13
CA GLY A 107 -0.85 0.64 19.51
C GLY A 107 -2.21 0.77 18.85
N ALA A 108 -2.30 0.59 17.53
CA ALA A 108 -3.55 0.61 16.77
C ALA A 108 -4.56 -0.45 17.27
N ALA A 109 -4.07 -1.67 17.55
CA ALA A 109 -4.88 -2.75 18.09
C ALA A 109 -5.44 -2.45 19.49
N LEU A 110 -4.77 -1.60 20.26
CA LEU A 110 -5.25 -1.14 21.56
C LEU A 110 -6.17 0.06 21.40
N THR A 111 -5.80 1.09 20.64
CA THR A 111 -6.49 2.38 20.65
C THR A 111 -7.77 2.41 19.84
N LEU A 112 -7.81 1.77 18.66
CA LEU A 112 -8.97 1.80 17.78
C LEU A 112 -10.21 1.13 18.42
N PRO A 113 -10.12 -0.06 19.04
CA PRO A 113 -11.24 -0.65 19.79
C PRO A 113 -11.72 0.19 20.97
N PHE A 114 -10.86 0.98 21.60
CA PHE A 114 -11.26 1.90 22.66
C PHE A 114 -11.89 3.20 22.13
N GLY A 115 -11.92 3.41 20.81
CA GLY A 115 -12.62 4.52 20.16
C GLY A 115 -11.77 5.77 19.96
N PHE A 116 -10.45 5.67 20.12
CA PHE A 116 -9.54 6.77 19.79
C PHE A 116 -9.30 6.78 18.30
N THR A 117 -9.91 7.75 17.61
CA THR A 117 -9.76 7.89 16.17
C THR A 117 -9.96 9.33 15.71
N THR A 118 -9.21 9.70 14.68
CA THR A 118 -9.38 10.94 13.89
C THR A 118 -10.60 10.89 12.97
N SER A 119 -11.21 9.71 12.78
CA SER A 119 -12.30 9.41 11.83
C SER A 119 -11.97 9.56 10.33
N LYS A 120 -10.69 9.80 10.00
CA LYS A 120 -10.18 9.85 8.64
C LYS A 120 -9.82 8.45 8.15
N GLU A 121 -10.47 7.96 7.10
CA GLU A 121 -10.19 6.62 6.57
C GLU A 121 -8.70 6.44 6.22
N TYR A 122 -8.13 5.30 6.61
CA TYR A 122 -6.71 4.95 6.47
C TYR A 122 -5.73 5.85 7.26
N ALA A 123 -6.21 6.87 7.98
CA ALA A 123 -5.44 7.75 8.84
C ALA A 123 -6.08 7.84 10.23
N GLU A 124 -6.64 6.73 10.72
CA GLU A 124 -7.51 6.72 11.89
C GLU A 124 -6.78 6.91 13.21
N LEU A 125 -5.48 6.65 13.27
CA LEU A 125 -4.70 6.77 14.51
C LEU A 125 -4.51 8.24 14.89
N GLU A 126 -4.48 8.50 16.19
CA GLU A 126 -4.34 9.87 16.72
C GLU A 126 -2.89 10.38 16.68
N TRP A 127 -2.72 11.70 16.75
CA TRP A 127 -1.45 12.42 16.53
C TRP A 127 -0.15 11.82 17.10
N PRO A 128 -0.08 11.18 18.30
CA PRO A 128 1.19 10.60 18.76
C PRO A 128 1.65 9.46 17.84
N PHE A 129 0.70 8.70 17.29
CA PHE A 129 0.99 7.64 16.33
C PHE A 129 1.37 8.21 14.98
N ASP A 130 0.78 9.33 14.54
CA ASP A 130 1.18 9.97 13.28
C ASP A 130 2.62 10.44 13.31
N ILE A 131 3.07 11.02 14.43
CA ILE A 131 4.47 11.39 14.63
C ILE A 131 5.36 10.13 14.63
N ALA A 132 4.95 9.08 15.35
CA ALA A 132 5.70 7.83 15.42
C ALA A 132 5.83 7.17 14.03
N ILE A 133 4.74 7.14 13.25
CA ILE A 133 4.71 6.64 11.87
C ILE A 133 5.69 7.45 11.02
N ALA A 134 5.61 8.78 11.05
CA ALA A 134 6.51 9.63 10.27
C ALA A 134 7.99 9.36 10.62
N ALA A 135 8.32 9.26 11.90
CA ALA A 135 9.68 8.98 12.36
C ALA A 135 10.17 7.59 11.90
N ILE A 136 9.36 6.54 12.07
CA ILE A 136 9.71 5.18 11.65
C ILE A 136 9.81 5.06 10.12
N TRP A 137 8.95 5.78 9.39
CA TRP A 137 9.00 5.84 7.93
C TRP A 137 10.27 6.54 7.43
N VAL A 138 10.73 7.60 8.11
CA VAL A 138 12.04 8.24 7.82
C VAL A 138 13.20 7.29 8.12
N VAL A 139 13.17 6.54 9.24
CA VAL A 139 14.18 5.52 9.56
C VAL A 139 14.27 4.47 8.46
N PHE A 140 13.12 3.98 8.00
CA PHE A 140 13.03 3.06 6.86
C PHE A 140 13.66 3.66 5.60
N GLY A 141 13.19 4.83 5.17
CA GLY A 141 13.62 5.48 3.94
C GLY A 141 15.10 5.84 3.95
N TRP A 142 15.62 6.33 5.07
CA TRP A 142 17.03 6.63 5.21
C TRP A 142 17.90 5.38 5.07
N ASN A 143 17.48 4.25 5.65
CA ASN A 143 18.19 2.98 5.49
C ASN A 143 18.18 2.49 4.02
N LEU A 144 17.05 2.65 3.31
CA LEU A 144 16.95 2.35 1.87
C LEU A 144 17.87 3.26 1.04
N ILE A 145 17.79 4.58 1.22
CA ILE A 145 18.60 5.57 0.49
C ILE A 145 20.08 5.36 0.78
N GLY A 146 20.46 5.18 2.05
CA GLY A 146 21.85 4.86 2.42
C GLY A 146 22.37 3.60 1.73
N THR A 147 21.50 2.60 1.52
CA THR A 147 21.85 1.36 0.80
C THR A 147 22.06 1.63 -0.69
N ILE A 148 21.24 2.50 -1.29
CA ILE A 148 21.35 2.95 -2.67
C ILE A 148 22.64 3.77 -2.89
N LEU A 149 23.03 4.58 -1.91
CA LEU A 149 24.25 5.40 -1.99
C LEU A 149 25.52 4.54 -1.99
N LYS A 150 25.56 3.46 -1.21
CA LYS A 150 26.71 2.52 -1.17
C LYS A 150 26.61 1.35 -2.15
N ARG A 151 25.73 1.44 -3.15
CA ARG A 151 25.47 0.35 -4.11
C ARG A 151 26.71 0.01 -4.94
N ARG A 152 26.75 -1.23 -5.43
CA ARG A 152 27.79 -1.70 -6.37
C ARG A 152 27.32 -1.77 -7.82
N GLN A 153 26.07 -1.42 -8.10
CA GLN A 153 25.52 -1.37 -9.45
C GLN A 153 25.36 0.08 -9.91
N ARG A 154 25.81 0.41 -11.12
CA ARG A 154 25.73 1.78 -11.65
C ARG A 154 24.28 2.23 -11.81
N HIS A 155 23.48 1.37 -12.44
CA HIS A 155 22.07 1.62 -12.71
C HIS A 155 21.19 1.14 -11.55
N LEU A 156 20.14 1.91 -11.27
CA LEU A 156 19.08 1.50 -10.37
C LEU A 156 18.05 0.70 -11.16
N TYR A 157 17.81 -0.53 -10.71
CA TYR A 157 16.76 -1.36 -11.26
C TYR A 157 15.37 -0.76 -10.98
N VAL A 158 14.41 -0.98 -11.88
CA VAL A 158 13.08 -0.34 -11.87
C VAL A 158 12.34 -0.54 -10.54
N ALA A 159 12.47 -1.71 -9.90
CA ALA A 159 11.88 -1.96 -8.59
C ALA A 159 12.28 -0.90 -7.53
N LEU A 160 13.53 -0.43 -7.58
CA LEU A 160 14.02 0.60 -6.66
C LEU A 160 13.39 1.97 -6.93
N TRP A 161 12.97 2.25 -8.17
CA TRP A 161 12.26 3.49 -8.51
C TRP A 161 10.90 3.50 -7.82
N PHE A 162 10.17 2.39 -7.91
CA PHE A 162 8.90 2.20 -7.23
C PHE A 162 9.03 2.27 -5.70
N TYR A 163 10.08 1.68 -5.11
CA TYR A 163 10.32 1.77 -3.66
C TYR A 163 10.66 3.21 -3.22
N LEU A 164 11.42 3.96 -4.01
CA LEU A 164 11.70 5.37 -3.71
C LEU A 164 10.44 6.22 -3.83
N ALA A 165 9.62 6.00 -4.87
CA ALA A 165 8.34 6.67 -5.02
C ALA A 165 7.39 6.34 -3.85
N THR A 166 7.36 5.08 -3.40
CA THR A 166 6.64 4.65 -2.20
C THR A 166 7.08 5.47 -0.99
N PHE A 167 8.39 5.50 -0.70
CA PHE A 167 8.92 6.20 0.46
C PHE A 167 8.56 7.70 0.45
N ILE A 168 8.88 8.39 -0.64
CA ILE A 168 8.71 9.85 -0.74
C ILE A 168 7.24 10.22 -0.68
N THR A 169 6.41 9.60 -1.51
CA THR A 169 5.01 10.02 -1.63
C THR A 169 4.23 9.67 -0.37
N VAL A 170 4.41 8.47 0.22
CA VAL A 170 3.72 8.13 1.47
C VAL A 170 4.11 9.08 2.60
N ALA A 171 5.37 9.52 2.69
CA ALA A 171 5.79 10.51 3.68
C ALA A 171 5.04 11.84 3.50
N VAL A 172 4.97 12.33 2.26
CA VAL A 172 4.25 13.58 1.94
C VAL A 172 2.75 13.44 2.25
N LEU A 173 2.12 12.37 1.80
CA LEU A 173 0.70 12.10 2.05
C LEU A 173 0.41 12.08 3.55
N HIS A 174 1.19 11.30 4.31
CA HIS A 174 1.02 11.13 5.75
C HIS A 174 1.14 12.45 6.49
N ILE A 175 2.21 13.23 6.22
CA ILE A 175 2.44 14.50 6.90
C ILE A 175 1.32 15.50 6.62
N PHE A 176 0.90 15.64 5.37
CA PHE A 176 -0.09 16.65 4.99
C PHE A 176 -1.52 16.27 5.37
N ASN A 177 -1.91 14.99 5.35
CA ASN A 177 -3.24 14.60 5.81
C ASN A 177 -3.38 14.62 7.34
N SER A 178 -2.28 14.39 8.05
CA SER A 178 -2.24 14.30 9.52
C SER A 178 -1.78 15.62 10.15
N LEU A 179 -1.98 16.75 9.45
CA LEU A 179 -1.88 18.05 10.09
C LEU A 179 -3.12 18.24 10.96
N GLU A 180 -2.91 18.22 12.27
CA GLU A 180 -3.99 18.30 13.24
C GLU A 180 -3.55 19.01 14.51
N LEU A 181 -4.50 19.65 15.19
CA LEU A 181 -4.30 20.35 16.45
C LEU A 181 -4.57 19.37 17.60
N PRO A 182 -3.54 18.98 18.40
CA PRO A 182 -3.74 18.15 19.58
C PRO A 182 -4.57 18.88 20.64
N VAL A 183 -5.61 18.22 21.14
CA VAL A 183 -6.45 18.71 22.25
C VAL A 183 -6.19 17.92 23.52
N SER A 184 -5.86 16.63 23.40
CA SER A 184 -5.44 15.78 24.52
C SER A 184 -4.42 14.73 24.06
N ALA A 185 -3.96 13.87 24.98
CA ALA A 185 -2.97 12.84 24.68
C ALA A 185 -3.37 11.91 23.51
N LEU A 186 -4.66 11.59 23.37
CA LEU A 186 -5.20 10.76 22.28
C LEU A 186 -6.42 11.43 21.64
N LYS A 187 -6.37 12.76 21.47
CA LYS A 187 -7.38 13.49 20.73
C LYS A 187 -6.80 14.70 20.01
N SER A 188 -7.14 14.84 18.74
CA SER A 188 -6.83 15.98 17.89
C SER A 188 -8.03 16.39 17.02
N TYR A 189 -7.90 17.52 16.33
CA TYR A 189 -8.79 17.95 15.25
C TYR A 189 -7.98 18.31 14.00
N SER A 190 -8.43 17.85 12.83
CA SER A 190 -7.85 18.22 11.53
C SER A 190 -7.72 19.74 11.40
N VAL A 191 -6.61 20.21 10.81
CA VAL A 191 -6.46 21.64 10.48
C VAL A 191 -7.36 22.05 9.31
N TYR A 192 -7.90 21.09 8.56
CA TYR A 192 -8.82 21.31 7.46
C TYR A 192 -10.26 21.09 7.90
N ALA A 193 -11.23 21.65 7.16
CA ALA A 193 -12.66 21.38 7.37
C ALA A 193 -13.43 21.26 6.05
N GLY A 194 -14.59 20.61 6.12
CA GLY A 194 -15.56 20.53 5.02
C GLY A 194 -14.96 20.00 3.72
N VAL A 195 -15.18 20.72 2.62
CA VAL A 195 -14.73 20.33 1.28
C VAL A 195 -13.20 20.23 1.16
N GLN A 196 -12.47 21.09 1.88
CA GLN A 196 -11.01 21.05 1.87
C GLN A 196 -10.50 19.80 2.57
N ASP A 197 -11.07 19.47 3.73
CA ASP A 197 -10.71 18.26 4.47
C ASP A 197 -11.05 17.00 3.67
N ALA A 198 -12.20 16.98 3.01
CA ALA A 198 -12.58 15.89 2.12
C ALA A 198 -11.59 15.72 0.95
N LEU A 199 -11.18 16.82 0.32
CA LEU A 199 -10.21 16.78 -0.79
C LEU A 199 -8.84 16.28 -0.32
N VAL A 200 -8.32 16.80 0.79
CA VAL A 200 -7.03 16.35 1.35
C VAL A 200 -7.14 14.89 1.79
N GLN A 201 -8.24 14.50 2.41
CA GLN A 201 -8.51 13.13 2.84
C GLN A 201 -8.51 12.14 1.68
N TRP A 202 -9.12 12.48 0.54
CA TRP A 202 -9.15 11.55 -0.61
C TRP A 202 -7.97 11.69 -1.56
N TRP A 203 -7.29 12.83 -1.56
CA TRP A 203 -5.92 12.91 -2.08
C TRP A 203 -5.02 11.96 -1.29
N TYR A 204 -5.11 11.94 0.04
CA TYR A 204 -4.42 10.97 0.88
C TYR A 204 -4.89 9.53 0.62
N GLY A 205 -6.16 9.21 0.85
CA GLY A 205 -6.69 7.85 0.86
C GLY A 205 -6.50 7.14 -0.48
N HIS A 206 -6.76 7.82 -1.59
CA HIS A 206 -6.51 7.25 -2.91
C HIS A 206 -5.01 6.98 -3.12
N ASN A 207 -4.16 7.95 -2.75
CA ASN A 207 -2.73 7.80 -2.92
C ASN A 207 -2.08 6.90 -1.87
N ALA A 208 -2.75 6.58 -0.75
CA ALA A 208 -2.36 5.51 0.16
C ALA A 208 -2.50 4.17 -0.57
N VAL A 209 -3.63 3.90 -1.24
CA VAL A 209 -3.76 2.72 -2.11
C VAL A 209 -2.71 2.75 -3.22
N ALA A 210 -2.50 3.90 -3.87
CA ALA A 210 -1.50 4.04 -4.93
C ALA A 210 -0.08 3.74 -4.48
N PHE A 211 0.39 4.41 -3.42
CA PHE A 211 1.80 4.43 -3.06
C PHE A 211 2.15 3.47 -1.92
N PHE A 212 1.16 2.88 -1.26
CA PHE A 212 1.35 1.86 -0.23
C PHE A 212 0.90 0.47 -0.71
N LEU A 213 -0.15 0.37 -1.52
CA LEU A 213 -0.66 -0.92 -2.02
C LEU A 213 -0.27 -1.21 -3.47
N THR A 214 -0.08 -0.20 -4.32
CA THR A 214 0.28 -0.42 -5.74
C THR A 214 1.77 -0.31 -5.99
N THR A 215 2.42 0.83 -5.72
CA THR A 215 3.81 1.04 -6.11
C THR A 215 4.81 0.08 -5.45
N PRO A 216 4.80 -0.21 -4.13
CA PRO A 216 5.75 -1.16 -3.58
C PRO A 216 5.52 -2.55 -4.15
N PHE A 217 4.27 -2.97 -4.36
CA PHE A 217 3.95 -4.28 -4.95
C PHE A 217 4.32 -4.36 -6.43
N LEU A 218 4.24 -3.27 -7.19
CA LEU A 218 4.84 -3.22 -8.53
C LEU A 218 6.36 -3.40 -8.44
N GLY A 219 7.02 -2.79 -7.46
CA GLY A 219 8.44 -3.03 -7.21
C GLY A 219 8.74 -4.50 -6.84
N LEU A 220 7.92 -5.11 -5.98
CA LEU A 220 8.00 -6.52 -5.64
C LEU A 220 7.79 -7.40 -6.87
N MET A 221 6.77 -7.12 -7.69
CA MET A 221 6.50 -7.79 -8.96
C MET A 221 7.73 -7.72 -9.88
N TYR A 222 8.32 -6.54 -10.05
CA TYR A 222 9.52 -6.34 -10.85
C TYR A 222 10.72 -7.16 -10.36
N TYR A 223 10.82 -7.43 -9.06
CA TYR A 223 11.88 -8.30 -8.54
C TYR A 223 11.52 -9.79 -8.63
N PHE A 224 10.36 -10.17 -8.10
CA PHE A 224 10.00 -11.56 -7.84
C PHE A 224 9.47 -12.28 -9.08
N VAL A 225 8.73 -11.63 -9.99
CA VAL A 225 8.20 -12.29 -11.19
C VAL A 225 9.32 -12.74 -12.14
N PRO A 226 10.26 -11.86 -12.56
CA PRO A 226 11.37 -12.29 -13.41
C PRO A 226 12.23 -13.34 -12.71
N LYS A 227 12.39 -13.22 -11.38
CA LYS A 227 13.21 -14.13 -10.58
C LYS A 227 12.61 -15.53 -10.47
N ALA A 228 11.30 -15.64 -10.22
CA ALA A 228 10.59 -16.92 -10.15
C ALA A 228 10.46 -17.56 -11.56
N ALA A 229 10.17 -16.75 -12.57
CA ALA A 229 10.07 -17.22 -13.95
C ALA A 229 11.42 -17.66 -14.54
N ASN A 230 12.52 -17.14 -13.99
CA ASN A 230 13.85 -17.17 -14.57
C ASN A 230 13.85 -16.63 -16.01
N ARG A 231 13.24 -15.45 -16.17
CA ARG A 231 13.10 -14.75 -17.45
C ARG A 231 13.50 -13.28 -17.30
N PRO A 232 14.04 -12.63 -18.34
CA PRO A 232 14.24 -11.19 -18.31
C PRO A 232 12.90 -10.46 -18.31
N VAL A 233 12.86 -9.26 -17.71
CA VAL A 233 11.69 -8.37 -17.82
C VAL A 233 11.37 -8.12 -19.28
N TYR A 234 10.08 -8.18 -19.62
CA TYR A 234 9.61 -8.05 -20.99
C TYR A 234 10.05 -6.74 -21.68
N SER A 235 9.72 -5.58 -21.12
CA SER A 235 10.00 -4.29 -21.77
C SER A 235 10.53 -3.23 -20.81
N TYR A 236 11.81 -2.87 -20.99
CA TYR A 236 12.42 -1.76 -20.25
C TYR A 236 11.81 -0.40 -20.63
N ARG A 237 11.47 -0.18 -21.92
CA ARG A 237 10.81 1.07 -22.34
C ARG A 237 9.44 1.22 -21.69
N LEU A 238 8.66 0.13 -21.64
CA LEU A 238 7.38 0.14 -20.92
C LEU A 238 7.60 0.42 -19.44
N SER A 239 8.68 -0.13 -18.84
CA SER A 239 9.08 0.14 -17.46
C SER A 239 9.30 1.63 -17.17
N ILE A 240 9.86 2.39 -18.12
CA ILE A 240 10.04 3.84 -17.98
C ILE A 240 8.70 4.56 -18.12
N VAL A 241 7.98 4.29 -19.21
CA VAL A 241 6.73 4.99 -19.54
C VAL A 241 5.72 4.78 -18.43
N HIS A 242 5.43 3.53 -18.07
CA HIS A 242 4.43 3.22 -17.06
C HIS A 242 4.84 3.74 -15.68
N PHE A 243 6.12 3.73 -15.30
CA PHE A 243 6.55 4.28 -14.02
C PHE A 243 6.25 5.79 -13.95
N TRP A 244 6.78 6.58 -14.87
CA TRP A 244 6.63 8.05 -14.79
C TRP A 244 5.19 8.51 -14.94
N SER A 245 4.46 7.90 -15.88
CA SER A 245 3.05 8.22 -16.06
C SER A 245 2.21 7.77 -14.87
N LEU A 246 2.47 6.60 -14.26
CA LEU A 246 1.77 6.15 -13.06
C LEU A 246 2.00 7.13 -11.91
N ILE A 247 3.25 7.39 -11.54
CA ILE A 247 3.59 8.22 -10.38
C ILE A 247 3.05 9.65 -10.53
N PHE A 248 3.04 10.20 -11.75
CA PHE A 248 2.48 11.53 -12.01
C PHE A 248 0.94 11.55 -11.98
N ILE A 249 0.28 10.61 -12.67
CA ILE A 249 -1.17 10.63 -12.87
C ILE A 249 -1.91 10.28 -11.56
N TYR A 250 -1.41 9.31 -10.79
CA TYR A 250 -2.13 8.78 -9.62
C TYR A 250 -2.48 9.87 -8.59
N ILE A 251 -1.59 10.86 -8.42
CA ILE A 251 -1.77 11.98 -7.48
C ILE A 251 -3.09 12.73 -7.71
N TRP A 252 -3.56 12.79 -8.96
CA TRP A 252 -4.74 13.55 -9.37
C TRP A 252 -6.07 12.81 -9.22
N ALA A 253 -6.05 11.50 -8.97
CA ALA A 253 -7.27 10.69 -9.00
C ALA A 253 -8.10 10.78 -7.70
N GLY A 254 -7.60 11.41 -6.63
CA GLY A 254 -8.32 11.60 -5.36
C GLY A 254 -9.79 12.05 -5.48
N PRO A 255 -10.13 13.07 -6.30
CA PRO A 255 -11.50 13.56 -6.44
C PRO A 255 -12.53 12.56 -6.96
N HIS A 256 -12.12 11.40 -7.51
CA HIS A 256 -13.07 10.36 -7.94
C HIS A 256 -13.84 9.70 -6.78
N HIS A 257 -13.39 9.91 -5.53
CA HIS A 257 -14.10 9.52 -4.32
C HIS A 257 -15.18 10.53 -3.92
N LEU A 258 -15.22 11.70 -4.57
CA LEU A 258 -16.00 12.87 -4.18
C LEU A 258 -16.93 13.35 -5.30
N LEU A 259 -17.31 12.44 -6.20
CA LEU A 259 -18.22 12.75 -7.30
C LEU A 259 -19.63 12.96 -6.76
N TYR A 260 -20.31 13.98 -7.29
CA TYR A 260 -21.64 14.42 -6.81
C TYR A 260 -21.70 14.80 -5.32
N THR A 261 -20.56 15.20 -4.74
CA THR A 261 -20.51 15.80 -3.40
C THR A 261 -20.44 17.32 -3.47
N ALA A 262 -20.25 17.99 -2.32
CA ALA A 262 -20.00 19.43 -2.24
C ALA A 262 -18.64 19.87 -2.84
N LEU A 263 -17.78 18.94 -3.26
CA LEU A 263 -16.53 19.27 -3.96
C LEU A 263 -16.84 20.02 -5.27
N PRO A 264 -16.12 21.11 -5.62
CA PRO A 264 -16.35 21.83 -6.86
C PRO A 264 -16.26 20.92 -8.09
N GLU A 265 -17.14 21.17 -9.06
CA GLU A 265 -17.27 20.33 -10.24
C GLU A 265 -15.97 20.22 -11.06
N TRP A 266 -15.19 21.31 -11.14
CA TRP A 266 -13.92 21.29 -11.86
C TRP A 266 -12.92 20.27 -11.26
N ALA A 267 -12.89 20.13 -9.94
CA ALA A 267 -12.00 19.21 -9.24
C ALA A 267 -12.48 17.77 -9.43
N GLN A 268 -13.79 17.54 -9.39
CA GLN A 268 -14.40 16.25 -9.72
C GLN A 268 -14.03 15.82 -11.15
N ASN A 269 -14.23 16.70 -12.14
CA ASN A 269 -13.93 16.42 -13.54
C ASN A 269 -12.44 16.13 -13.78
N LEU A 270 -11.55 16.80 -13.05
CA LEU A 270 -10.12 16.52 -13.07
C LEU A 270 -9.83 15.10 -12.58
N GLY A 271 -10.43 14.71 -11.44
CA GLY A 271 -10.32 13.36 -10.91
C GLY A 271 -10.79 12.29 -11.89
N VAL A 272 -11.94 12.50 -12.56
CA VAL A 272 -12.44 11.57 -13.59
C VAL A 272 -11.45 11.45 -14.74
N ALA A 273 -10.99 12.58 -15.31
CA ALA A 273 -10.10 12.58 -16.47
C ALA A 273 -8.80 11.83 -16.17
N PHE A 274 -8.14 12.15 -15.05
CA PHE A 274 -6.90 11.48 -14.67
C PHE A 274 -7.11 10.01 -14.28
N SER A 275 -8.24 9.65 -13.68
CA SER A 275 -8.57 8.25 -13.37
C SER A 275 -8.74 7.41 -14.63
N VAL A 276 -9.38 7.94 -15.68
CA VAL A 276 -9.46 7.25 -16.98
C VAL A 276 -8.08 7.12 -17.62
N MET A 277 -7.27 8.19 -17.59
CA MET A 277 -5.89 8.14 -18.09
C MET A 277 -5.03 7.12 -17.33
N LEU A 278 -5.32 6.88 -16.05
CA LEU A 278 -4.59 5.98 -15.16
C LEU A 278 -4.69 4.50 -15.58
N ILE A 279 -5.66 4.11 -16.42
CA ILE A 279 -5.77 2.74 -16.97
C ILE A 279 -4.45 2.35 -17.66
N MET A 280 -3.93 3.22 -18.52
CA MET A 280 -2.77 2.92 -19.37
C MET A 280 -1.48 2.66 -18.57
N PRO A 281 -1.02 3.55 -17.67
CA PRO A 281 0.15 3.26 -16.84
C PRO A 281 -0.06 2.07 -15.90
N SER A 282 -1.27 1.90 -15.38
CA SER A 282 -1.57 0.79 -14.47
C SER A 282 -1.43 -0.54 -15.20
N TRP A 283 -2.09 -0.69 -16.34
CA TRP A 283 -1.97 -1.87 -17.20
C TRP A 283 -0.58 -2.03 -17.80
N GLY A 284 0.20 -0.96 -17.95
CA GLY A 284 1.62 -1.06 -18.27
C GLY A 284 2.38 -1.94 -17.27
N GLY A 285 2.05 -1.88 -15.98
CA GLY A 285 2.58 -2.79 -14.95
C GLY A 285 2.12 -4.23 -15.17
N MET A 286 0.81 -4.44 -15.38
CA MET A 286 0.22 -5.76 -15.64
C MET A 286 0.85 -6.43 -16.86
N ILE A 287 0.89 -5.72 -17.98
CA ILE A 287 1.42 -6.19 -19.26
C ILE A 287 2.90 -6.55 -19.10
N ASN A 288 3.69 -5.70 -18.43
CA ASN A 288 5.11 -6.00 -18.24
C ASN A 288 5.34 -7.22 -17.34
N GLY A 289 4.52 -7.40 -16.29
CA GLY A 289 4.52 -8.57 -15.43
C GLY A 289 4.15 -9.86 -16.18
N LEU A 290 2.99 -9.88 -16.83
CA LEU A 290 2.48 -11.08 -17.53
C LEU A 290 3.33 -11.44 -18.75
N LEU A 291 3.75 -10.47 -19.56
CA LEU A 291 4.56 -10.75 -20.75
C LEU A 291 6.01 -11.15 -20.40
N THR A 292 6.48 -10.90 -19.17
CA THR A 292 7.73 -11.50 -18.67
C THR A 292 7.65 -13.02 -18.60
N LEU A 293 6.44 -13.59 -18.48
CA LEU A 293 6.20 -15.04 -18.51
C LEU A 293 6.10 -15.61 -19.93
N ARG A 294 6.28 -14.81 -20.98
CA ARG A 294 6.23 -15.30 -22.37
C ARG A 294 7.26 -16.42 -22.57
N GLY A 295 6.79 -17.59 -22.98
CA GLY A 295 7.61 -18.79 -23.12
C GLY A 295 7.94 -19.53 -21.80
N ALA A 296 7.29 -19.16 -20.69
CA ALA A 296 7.39 -19.84 -19.39
C ALA A 296 6.00 -20.15 -18.78
N TRP A 297 4.93 -20.07 -19.58
CA TRP A 297 3.55 -20.32 -19.14
C TRP A 297 3.30 -21.78 -18.74
N ASP A 298 4.11 -22.71 -19.27
CA ASP A 298 4.16 -24.10 -18.84
C ASP A 298 4.48 -24.22 -17.34
N LYS A 299 5.39 -23.37 -16.81
CA LYS A 299 5.75 -23.35 -15.39
C LYS A 299 4.60 -22.93 -14.49
N VAL A 300 3.70 -22.09 -14.98
CA VAL A 300 2.53 -21.65 -14.20
C VAL A 300 1.62 -22.85 -13.86
N ARG A 301 1.67 -23.95 -14.61
CA ARG A 301 0.87 -25.16 -14.30
C ARG A 301 1.42 -25.91 -13.08
N THR A 302 2.73 -25.88 -12.87
CA THR A 302 3.42 -26.72 -11.88
C THR A 302 3.96 -25.93 -10.67
N ASP A 303 4.33 -24.67 -10.86
CA ASP A 303 4.90 -23.81 -9.80
C ASP A 303 3.79 -22.99 -9.12
N PRO A 304 3.45 -23.26 -7.85
CA PRO A 304 2.43 -22.51 -7.13
C PRO A 304 2.82 -21.04 -6.92
N VAL A 305 4.11 -20.72 -6.77
CA VAL A 305 4.57 -19.34 -6.60
C VAL A 305 4.23 -18.52 -7.84
N LEU A 306 4.48 -19.07 -9.03
CA LEU A 306 4.10 -18.42 -10.28
C LEU A 306 2.59 -18.34 -10.47
N LYS A 307 1.80 -19.31 -9.98
CA LYS A 307 0.33 -19.22 -9.98
C LYS A 307 -0.14 -18.01 -9.18
N PHE A 308 0.33 -17.86 -7.93
CA PHE A 308 -0.01 -16.71 -7.08
C PHE A 308 0.38 -15.40 -7.77
N MET A 309 1.58 -15.29 -8.33
CA MET A 309 2.01 -14.07 -9.04
C MET A 309 1.13 -13.75 -10.25
N VAL A 310 0.75 -14.74 -11.06
CA VAL A 310 -0.13 -14.53 -12.22
C VAL A 310 -1.50 -14.06 -11.76
N VAL A 311 -2.11 -14.75 -10.79
CA VAL A 311 -3.41 -14.36 -10.22
C VAL A 311 -3.34 -12.94 -9.66
N ALA A 312 -2.26 -12.59 -8.96
CA ALA A 312 -2.09 -11.26 -8.40
C ALA A 312 -2.01 -10.19 -9.47
N ILE A 313 -1.22 -10.39 -10.52
CA ILE A 313 -1.11 -9.43 -11.61
C ILE A 313 -2.45 -9.31 -12.38
N THR A 314 -3.20 -10.40 -12.51
CA THR A 314 -4.55 -10.38 -13.10
C THR A 314 -5.54 -9.62 -12.21
N GLY A 315 -5.54 -9.85 -10.90
CA GLY A 315 -6.35 -9.12 -9.94
C GLY A 315 -6.04 -7.62 -9.94
N TYR A 316 -4.76 -7.27 -10.02
CA TYR A 316 -4.28 -5.91 -10.22
C TYR A 316 -4.83 -5.30 -11.51
N GLY A 317 -4.74 -6.02 -12.63
CA GLY A 317 -5.29 -5.58 -13.91
C GLY A 317 -6.80 -5.33 -13.87
N MET A 318 -7.53 -6.22 -13.19
CA MET A 318 -8.98 -6.10 -13.01
C MET A 318 -9.34 -4.89 -12.14
N ALA A 319 -8.74 -4.75 -10.96
CA ALA A 319 -8.99 -3.61 -10.06
C ALA A 319 -8.59 -2.27 -10.73
N THR A 320 -7.46 -2.23 -11.44
CA THR A 320 -7.00 -1.01 -12.13
C THR A 320 -7.72 -0.70 -13.43
N PHE A 321 -8.66 -1.56 -13.85
CA PHE A 321 -9.65 -1.24 -14.86
C PHE A 321 -10.98 -0.84 -14.24
N GLU A 322 -11.44 -1.59 -13.24
CA GLU A 322 -12.69 -1.34 -12.52
C GLU A 322 -12.67 0.04 -11.82
N GLY A 323 -11.58 0.41 -11.15
CA GLY A 323 -11.44 1.70 -10.48
C GLY A 323 -11.71 2.89 -11.41
N PRO A 324 -11.02 2.98 -12.56
CA PRO A 324 -11.32 3.98 -13.59
C PRO A 324 -12.76 3.94 -14.12
N MET A 325 -13.40 2.76 -14.23
CA MET A 325 -14.83 2.71 -14.58
C MET A 325 -15.71 3.28 -13.47
N LEU A 326 -15.43 2.96 -12.21
CA LEU A 326 -16.10 3.53 -11.02
C LEU A 326 -15.83 5.03 -10.83
N SER A 327 -14.79 5.57 -11.47
CA SER A 327 -14.49 7.01 -11.49
C SER A 327 -15.36 7.80 -12.47
N LEU A 328 -16.05 7.15 -13.40
CA LEU A 328 -16.96 7.83 -14.30
C LEU A 328 -18.20 8.27 -13.52
N LYS A 329 -18.55 9.56 -13.59
CA LYS A 329 -19.67 10.13 -12.83
C LYS A 329 -20.96 9.27 -12.93
N ASN A 330 -21.39 8.92 -14.14
CA ASN A 330 -22.58 8.09 -14.35
C ASN A 330 -22.52 6.70 -13.70
N VAL A 331 -21.33 6.07 -13.65
CA VAL A 331 -21.15 4.77 -12.97
C VAL A 331 -21.07 4.98 -11.46
N ASN A 332 -20.34 6.00 -11.02
CA ASN A 332 -20.19 6.35 -9.61
C ASN A 332 -21.54 6.69 -8.97
N ALA A 333 -22.47 7.32 -9.70
CA ALA A 333 -23.82 7.59 -9.23
C ALA A 333 -24.59 6.31 -8.80
N ILE A 334 -24.18 5.14 -9.30
CA ILE A 334 -24.73 3.84 -8.95
C ILE A 334 -23.83 3.12 -7.94
N GLY A 335 -22.52 3.21 -8.10
CA GLY A 335 -21.55 2.49 -7.27
C GLY A 335 -21.27 3.12 -5.91
N HIS A 336 -21.32 4.45 -5.80
CA HIS A 336 -20.96 5.16 -4.57
C HIS A 336 -21.88 4.79 -3.41
N PHE A 337 -21.29 4.59 -2.22
CA PHE A 337 -21.96 4.08 -1.02
C PHE A 337 -22.62 2.69 -1.13
N THR A 338 -22.26 1.89 -2.14
CA THR A 338 -22.71 0.49 -2.25
C THR A 338 -21.58 -0.49 -1.97
N ASP A 339 -21.93 -1.76 -1.74
CA ASP A 339 -20.97 -2.85 -1.59
C ASP A 339 -20.10 -3.09 -2.84
N TRP A 340 -20.41 -2.47 -3.98
CA TRP A 340 -19.51 -2.50 -5.13
C TRP A 340 -18.15 -1.88 -4.81
N ILE A 341 -18.12 -0.78 -4.04
CA ILE A 341 -16.85 -0.17 -3.61
C ILE A 341 -16.05 -1.14 -2.73
N ILE A 342 -16.74 -1.89 -1.87
CA ILE A 342 -16.10 -2.88 -1.00
C ILE A 342 -15.58 -4.07 -1.82
N GLY A 343 -16.36 -4.52 -2.81
CA GLY A 343 -15.93 -5.53 -3.79
C GLY A 343 -14.68 -5.11 -4.53
N HIS A 344 -14.66 -3.88 -5.08
CA HIS A 344 -13.50 -3.30 -5.76
C HIS A 344 -12.25 -3.30 -4.88
N VAL A 345 -12.38 -2.81 -3.64
CA VAL A 345 -11.27 -2.81 -2.67
C VAL A 345 -10.75 -4.21 -2.42
N HIS A 346 -11.62 -5.21 -2.24
CA HIS A 346 -11.21 -6.58 -1.95
C HIS A 346 -10.65 -7.34 -3.16
N VAL A 347 -11.05 -7.00 -4.39
CA VAL A 347 -10.36 -7.52 -5.59
C VAL A 347 -8.90 -7.08 -5.57
N GLY A 348 -8.62 -5.80 -5.28
CA GLY A 348 -7.25 -5.32 -5.11
C GLY A 348 -6.55 -5.94 -3.89
N ALA A 349 -7.17 -5.87 -2.72
CA ALA A 349 -6.54 -6.27 -1.47
C ALA A 349 -6.28 -7.79 -1.37
N LEU A 350 -7.20 -8.63 -1.84
CA LEU A 350 -7.05 -10.09 -1.74
C LEU A 350 -6.32 -10.70 -2.93
N ALA A 351 -6.60 -10.25 -4.15
CA ALA A 351 -5.98 -10.85 -5.32
C ALA A 351 -4.58 -10.26 -5.57
N TRP A 352 -4.42 -8.93 -5.53
CA TRP A 352 -3.15 -8.27 -5.84
C TRP A 352 -2.20 -8.19 -4.64
N ASN A 353 -2.69 -7.76 -3.47
CA ASN A 353 -1.84 -7.56 -2.29
C ASN A 353 -1.67 -8.80 -1.42
N GLY A 354 -2.73 -9.60 -1.27
CA GLY A 354 -2.74 -10.86 -0.52
C GLY A 354 -1.96 -11.96 -1.22
#